data_AF-A0A7V2T4T5-F1
#
_entry.id   AF-A0A7V2T4T5-F1
#
_cell.length_a   1.000
_cell.length_b   1.000
_cell.length_c   1.000
_cell.angle_alpha   90.00
_cell.angle_beta   90.00
_cell.angle_gamma   90.00
#
_symmetry.space_group_name_H-M   'P 1'
#
loop_
_entity.id
_entity.type
_entity.pdbx_description
1 polymer ?
#
loop_
_entity_poly.entity_id
_entity_poly.type
_entity_poly.pdbx_seq_one_letter_code
_entity_poly.pdbx_strand_id
1 'polypeptide(L)' 'PSGKPTLALTGGAAARLAAITPPGMRPRIELTLTDEPPIAQAIVVISAIPADR' A
#
# COMPACT_ATOMS: atom_id res chain seq x y z
N PRO A 1 -8.31 -4.47 -17.49
CA PRO A 1 -7.31 -3.78 -16.64
C PRO A 1 -7.85 -2.41 -16.19
N SER A 2 -8.01 -2.19 -14.88
CA SER A 2 -8.68 -0.98 -14.34
C SER A 2 -7.80 0.28 -14.38
N GLY A 3 -6.55 0.19 -14.88
CA GLY A 3 -5.59 1.30 -14.89
C GLY A 3 -5.05 1.70 -13.51
N LYS A 4 -5.67 1.24 -12.42
CA LYS A 4 -5.23 1.51 -11.05
C LYS A 4 -3.94 0.74 -10.74
N PRO A 5 -2.90 1.41 -10.19
CA PRO A 5 -1.70 0.75 -9.72
C PRO A 5 -2.00 -0.32 -8.66
N THR A 6 -1.24 -1.41 -8.69
CA THR A 6 -1.28 -2.46 -7.66
C THR A 6 0.13 -2.75 -7.16
N LEU A 7 0.24 -3.26 -5.93
CA LEU A 7 1.52 -3.54 -5.27
C LEU A 7 1.50 -4.94 -4.67
N ALA A 8 2.61 -5.67 -4.83
CA ALA A 8 2.90 -6.90 -4.11
C ALA A 8 4.14 -6.66 -3.25
N LEU A 9 3.95 -6.47 -1.94
CA LEU A 9 5.07 -6.28 -1.01
C LEU A 9 5.71 -7.62 -0.65
N THR A 10 7.05 -7.63 -0.57
CA THR A 10 7.84 -8.83 -0.24
C THR A 10 8.90 -8.50 0.81
N GLY A 11 9.52 -9.54 1.39
CA GLY A 11 10.63 -9.40 2.33
C GLY A 11 10.35 -8.46 3.50
N GLY A 12 11.28 -7.55 3.78
CA GLY A 12 11.18 -6.61 4.90
C GLY A 12 9.97 -5.67 4.83
N ALA A 13 9.53 -5.29 3.62
CA ALA A 13 8.35 -4.44 3.45
C ALA A 13 7.06 -5.18 3.85
N ALA A 14 6.94 -6.46 3.46
CA ALA A 14 5.83 -7.31 3.88
C ALA A 14 5.84 -7.52 5.41
N ALA A 15 7.02 -7.81 5.98
CA ALA A 15 7.17 -8.00 7.42
C ALA A 15 6.82 -6.72 8.20
N ARG A 16 7.26 -5.55 7.74
CA ARG A 16 6.95 -4.27 8.37
C ARG A 16 5.46 -3.95 8.29
N LEU A 17 4.82 -4.17 7.13
CA LEU A 17 3.39 -3.94 6.97
C LEU A 17 2.57 -4.82 7.92
N ALA A 18 2.93 -6.10 8.05
CA ALA A 18 2.31 -7.00 9.00
C ALA A 18 2.49 -6.51 10.45
N ALA A 19 3.71 -6.08 10.81
CA ALA A 19 4.02 -5.61 12.16
C ALA A 19 3.28 -4.32 12.58
N ILE A 20 3.00 -3.41 11.64
CA ILE A 20 2.27 -2.16 11.94
C ILE A 20 0.75 -2.31 11.79
N THR A 21 0.26 -3.42 11.23
CA THR A 21 -1.18 -3.66 11.08
C THR A 21 -1.75 -4.16 12.41
N PRO A 22 -2.75 -3.48 13.00
CA PRO A 22 -3.35 -3.93 14.26
C PRO A 22 -4.07 -5.28 14.15
N PRO A 23 -4.21 -6.04 15.25
CA PRO A 23 -4.99 -7.27 15.27
C PRO A 23 -6.45 -7.04 14.83
N GLY A 24 -7.00 -8.00 14.06
CA GLY A 24 -8.37 -7.90 13.52
C GLY A 24 -8.53 -6.89 12.37
N MET A 25 -7.44 -6.28 11.91
CA MET A 25 -7.42 -5.38 10.75
C MET A 25 -6.64 -6.01 9.61
N ARG A 26 -6.95 -5.59 8.38
CA ARG A 26 -6.14 -5.82 7.18
C ARG A 26 -5.66 -4.49 6.62
N PRO A 27 -4.44 -4.43 6.04
CA PRO A 27 -3.99 -3.23 5.38
C PRO A 27 -4.69 -3.06 4.03
N ARG A 28 -5.12 -1.84 3.72
CA ARG A 28 -5.52 -1.41 2.38
C ARG A 28 -4.55 -0.34 1.91
N ILE A 29 -4.00 -0.52 0.71
CA ILE A 29 -3.00 0.39 0.15
C ILE A 29 -3.62 1.08 -1.06
N GLU A 30 -3.66 2.40 -1.00
CA GLU A 30 -3.96 3.27 -2.13
C GLU A 30 -2.67 3.95 -2.61
N LEU A 31 -2.37 3.80 -3.90
CA LEU A 31 -1.21 4.38 -4.54
C LEU A 31 -1.66 5.28 -5.69
N THR A 32 -1.11 6.50 -5.73
CA THR A 32 -1.06 7.35 -6.92
C THR A 32 0.40 7.71 -7.20
N LEU A 33 0.77 7.77 -8.47
CA LEU A 33 2.12 8.11 -8.90
C LEU A 33 2.10 8.96 -10.16
N THR A 34 3.09 9.84 -10.28
CA THR A 34 3.34 10.68 -11.44
C THR A 34 4.83 10.66 -11.75
N ASP A 35 5.17 10.74 -13.03
CA ASP A 35 6.55 10.78 -13.52
C ASP A 35 6.68 11.96 -14.47
N GLU A 36 7.01 13.13 -13.91
CA GLU A 36 7.11 14.40 -14.64
C GLU A 36 8.54 14.96 -14.50
N PRO A 37 9.31 15.09 -15.60
CA PRO A 37 10.70 15.53 -15.53
C PRO A 37 10.89 16.82 -14.73
N PRO A 38 11.86 16.87 -13.78
CA PRO A 38 12.91 15.89 -13.55
C PRO A 38 12.63 14.85 -12.45
N ILE A 39 11.40 14.78 -11.91
CA ILE A 39 11.09 13.96 -10.73
C ILE A 39 9.96 12.95 -10.97
N ALA A 40 10.06 11.83 -10.28
CA ALA A 40 8.92 10.95 -10.05
C ALA A 40 8.43 11.11 -8.62
N GLN A 41 7.11 11.05 -8.43
CA GLN A 41 6.49 11.12 -7.12
C GLN A 41 5.44 10.01 -6.98
N ALA A 42 5.41 9.39 -5.80
CA ALA A 42 4.35 8.48 -5.39
C ALA A 42 3.78 8.94 -4.04
N ILE A 43 2.46 8.93 -3.92
CA ILE A 43 1.76 9.11 -2.65
C ILE A 43 1.10 7.78 -2.31
N VAL A 44 1.43 7.26 -1.12
CA VAL A 44 0.91 6.01 -0.61
C VAL A 44 0.14 6.27 0.67
N VAL A 45 -1.10 5.82 0.70
CA VAL A 45 -1.91 5.77 1.91
C VAL A 45 -2.08 4.32 2.32
N ILE A 46 -1.72 4.01 3.58
CA ILE A 46 -1.90 2.69 4.18
C ILE A 46 -2.98 2.84 5.25
N SER A 47 -4.16 2.30 4.98
CA SER A 47 -5.29 2.29 5.91
C SER A 47 -5.39 0.93 6.60
N ALA A 48 -5.57 0.90 7.92
CA ALA A 48 -6.03 -0.29 8.61
C ALA A 48 -7.56 -0.33 8.54
N ILE A 49 -8.11 -1.33 7.85
CA ILE A 49 -9.55 -1.57 7.77
C ILE A 49 -9.87 -2.90 8.45
N PRO A 50 -11.09 -3.12 8.98
CA PRO A 50 -11.46 -4.41 9.55
C PRO A 50 -11.14 -5.55 8.58
N ALA A 51 -10.49 -6.59 9.09
CA ALA A 51 -10.42 -7.85 8.37
C ALA A 51 -11.88 -8.34 8.26
N ASP A 52 -12.36 -8.52 7.03
CA ASP A 52 -13.72 -8.98 6.79
C ASP A 52 -13.94 -10.27 7.61
N ARG A 53 -15.12 -10.39 8.24
CA ARG A 53 -15.41 -11.50 9.17
C ARG A 53 -15.34 -12.87 8.49
#